data_AF-A0A699WSZ5-F1
#
_entry.id   AF-A0A699WSZ5-F1
#
_cell.length_a   1.000
_cell.length_b   1.000
_cell.length_c   1.000
_cell.angle_alpha   90.00
_cell.angle_beta   90.00
_cell.angle_gamma   90.00
#
_symmetry.space_group_name_H-M   'P 1'
#
loop_
_entity.id
_entity.type
_entity.pdbx_description
1 polymer ?
#
loop_
_entity_poly.entity_id
_entity_poly.type
_entity_poly.pdbx_seq_one_letter_code
_entity_poly.pdbx_strand_id
1 'polypeptide(L)'
;NNDPEPLSNDYLPTLHKELKVIELKTQLEEDKPPKVELKELPPHLEYAFLGNNGEWPVIIAKDLSFKEKTDLINFLKTRKKAIAWKVTDIKGIDPEFCSHKILLEEEYFPKV
;
A
#
# COMPACT_ATOMS: atom_id res chain seq x y z
N ASN A 1 -0.02 36.34 16.05
CA ASN A 1 1.38 36.25 15.62
C ASN A 1 1.75 34.77 15.67
N ASN A 2 1.29 34.00 14.70
CA ASN A 2 1.51 32.56 14.61
C ASN A 2 2.06 32.29 13.22
N ASP A 3 3.38 32.45 13.09
CA ASP A 3 4.11 32.09 11.88
C ASP A 3 4.77 30.74 12.16
N PRO A 4 4.53 29.68 11.36
CA PRO A 4 5.19 28.41 11.57
C PRO A 4 6.69 28.55 11.24
N GLU A 5 7.55 28.12 12.17
CA GLU A 5 8.99 28.18 11.98
C GLU A 5 9.42 27.42 10.71
N PRO A 6 10.38 27.95 9.93
CA PRO A 6 10.85 27.30 8.72
C PRO A 6 11.56 25.99 9.09
N LEU A 7 11.19 24.91 8.40
CA LEU A 7 11.86 23.61 8.51
C LEU A 7 13.36 23.79 8.29
N SER A 8 14.15 23.47 9.31
CA SER A 8 15.61 23.59 9.29
C SER A 8 16.23 22.70 8.19
N ASN A 9 17.13 23.28 7.40
CA ASN A 9 17.81 22.63 6.27
C ASN A 9 18.75 21.48 6.70
N ASP A 10 19.03 21.33 8.00
CA ASP A 10 19.91 20.31 8.56
C ASP A 10 19.27 18.90 8.56
N TYR A 11 17.97 18.79 8.30
CA TYR A 11 17.27 17.50 8.14
C TYR A 11 17.60 16.80 6.81
N LEU A 12 17.92 17.57 5.77
CA LEU A 12 18.06 17.08 4.40
C LEU A 12 19.27 16.14 4.22
N PRO A 13 20.47 16.43 4.77
CA PRO A 13 21.62 15.53 4.69
C PRO A 13 21.43 14.22 5.46
N THR A 14 20.70 14.27 6.58
CA THR A 14 20.41 13.12 7.45
C THR A 14 19.45 12.16 6.73
N LEU A 15 18.39 12.70 6.10
CA LEU A 15 17.47 11.94 5.25
C LEU A 15 18.19 11.27 4.09
N HIS A 16 19.13 11.95 3.43
CA HIS A 16 19.88 11.38 2.30
C HIS A 16 20.78 10.19 2.71
N LYS A 17 21.28 10.18 3.94
CA LYS A 17 22.04 9.04 4.51
C LYS A 17 21.11 7.90 4.91
N GLU A 18 19.97 8.19 5.53
CA GLU A 18 18.99 7.17 5.93
C GLU A 18 18.36 6.49 4.71
N LEU A 19 17.99 7.24 3.66
CA LEU A 19 17.47 6.71 2.40
C LEU A 19 18.44 5.71 1.74
N LYS A 20 19.75 6.02 1.74
CA LYS A 20 20.78 5.10 1.22
C LYS A 20 20.93 3.82 2.06
N VAL A 21 20.67 3.89 3.36
CA VAL A 21 20.72 2.74 4.28
C VAL A 21 19.46 1.86 4.11
N ILE A 22 18.31 2.47 3.82
CA ILE A 22 17.03 1.77 3.58
C ILE A 22 17.05 1.06 2.22
N GLU A 23 17.61 1.67 1.17
CA GLU A 23 17.68 1.09 -0.18
C GLU A 23 18.45 -0.24 -0.25
N LEU A 24 19.43 -0.44 0.64
CA LEU A 24 20.25 -1.66 0.71
C LEU A 24 19.62 -2.80 1.54
N LYS A 25 18.59 -2.51 2.37
CA LYS A 25 17.91 -3.53 3.21
C LYS A 25 16.80 -4.29 2.48
N THR A 26 16.68 -4.11 1.17
CA THR A 26 15.81 -4.93 0.30
C THR A 26 16.40 -6.33 0.05
N GLN A 27 16.99 -6.95 1.08
CA GLN A 27 17.38 -8.35 1.03
C GLN A 27 16.13 -9.20 1.20
N LEU A 28 15.64 -9.71 0.06
CA LEU A 28 15.01 -11.02 -0.08
C LEU A 28 13.98 -11.36 1.01
N GLU A 29 13.01 -10.48 1.26
CA GLU A 29 11.80 -10.94 1.96
C GLU A 29 11.04 -11.81 0.95
N GLU A 30 10.88 -13.10 1.26
CA GLU A 30 10.08 -14.01 0.44
C GLU A 30 8.67 -13.44 0.27
N ASP A 31 8.24 -13.34 -0.98
CA ASP A 31 6.94 -12.81 -1.40
C ASP A 31 5.82 -13.77 -0.94
N LYS A 32 5.44 -13.68 0.34
CA LYS A 32 4.39 -14.47 0.98
C LYS A 32 3.04 -13.81 0.80
N PRO A 33 1.96 -14.60 0.59
CA PRO A 33 0.63 -14.06 0.38
C PRO A 33 0.19 -13.16 1.54
N PRO A 34 -0.47 -12.02 1.25
CA PRO A 34 -0.96 -11.14 2.28
C PRO A 34 -2.06 -11.85 3.07
N LYS A 35 -1.97 -11.82 4.40
CA LYS A 35 -3.04 -12.25 5.28
C LYS A 35 -4.08 -11.14 5.32
N VAL A 36 -5.08 -11.21 4.45
CA VAL A 36 -6.15 -10.20 4.33
C VAL A 36 -7.51 -10.81 4.61
N GLU A 37 -8.29 -10.13 5.45
CA GLU A 37 -9.72 -10.41 5.63
C GLU A 37 -10.49 -9.75 4.49
N LEU A 38 -11.12 -10.55 3.63
CA LEU A 38 -11.93 -10.04 2.53
C LEU A 38 -13.19 -9.37 3.06
N LYS A 39 -13.45 -8.16 2.58
CA LYS A 39 -14.64 -7.37 2.96
C LYS A 39 -15.74 -7.58 1.92
N GLU A 40 -16.98 -7.24 2.28
CA GLU A 40 -18.02 -7.14 1.27
C GLU A 40 -17.68 -6.02 0.27
N LEU A 41 -17.86 -6.33 -1.01
CA LEU A 41 -17.64 -5.42 -2.11
C LEU A 41 -18.97 -4.85 -2.63
N PRO A 42 -18.95 -3.63 -3.19
CA PRO A 42 -20.05 -3.11 -3.99
C PRO A 42 -20.44 -4.09 -5.12
N PRO A 43 -21.71 -4.11 -5.56
CA PRO A 43 -22.22 -5.12 -6.48
C PRO A 43 -21.57 -5.14 -7.88
N HIS A 44 -20.89 -4.05 -8.26
CA HIS A 44 -20.18 -3.92 -9.53
C HIS A 44 -18.72 -4.40 -9.48
N LEU A 45 -18.23 -4.81 -8.31
CA LEU A 45 -16.87 -5.31 -8.09
C LEU A 45 -16.90 -6.77 -7.65
N GLU A 46 -15.82 -7.49 -7.96
CA GLU A 46 -15.61 -8.86 -7.49
C GLU A 46 -14.14 -9.12 -7.18
N TYR A 47 -13.89 -10.14 -6.36
CA TYR A 47 -12.54 -10.63 -6.11
C TYR A 47 -12.09 -11.60 -7.19
N ALA A 48 -10.86 -11.42 -7.64
CA ALA A 48 -10.10 -12.39 -8.41
C ALA A 48 -8.78 -12.70 -7.68
N PHE A 49 -8.17 -13.84 -8.00
CA PHE A 49 -6.98 -14.32 -7.29
C PHE A 49 -5.85 -14.60 -8.26
N LEU A 50 -4.65 -14.13 -7.91
CA LEU A 50 -3.46 -14.35 -8.73
C LEU A 50 -2.72 -15.66 -8.34
N GLY A 51 -3.01 -16.25 -7.17
CA GLY A 51 -2.48 -17.54 -6.71
C GLY A 51 -3.46 -18.71 -6.83
N ASN A 52 -2.97 -19.93 -6.61
CA ASN A 52 -3.76 -21.16 -6.78
C ASN A 52 -4.72 -21.47 -5.62
N ASN A 53 -4.48 -20.91 -4.42
CA ASN A 53 -5.21 -21.25 -3.19
C ASN A 53 -5.99 -20.06 -2.60
N GLY A 54 -6.53 -19.18 -3.46
CA GLY A 54 -7.18 -17.93 -2.98
C GLY A 54 -6.18 -16.91 -2.44
N GLU A 55 -4.90 -17.07 -2.77
CA GLU A 55 -3.85 -16.12 -2.43
C GLU A 55 -3.82 -14.95 -3.42
N TRP A 56 -3.31 -13.80 -2.96
CA TRP A 56 -3.13 -12.60 -3.78
C TRP A 56 -4.44 -12.09 -4.37
N PRO A 57 -5.40 -11.68 -3.52
CA PRO A 57 -6.66 -11.15 -3.97
C PRO A 57 -6.45 -9.80 -4.66
N VAL A 58 -7.12 -9.63 -5.79
CA VAL A 58 -7.26 -8.35 -6.50
C VAL A 58 -8.75 -8.07 -6.70
N ILE A 59 -9.12 -6.81 -6.72
CA ILE A 59 -10.50 -6.38 -6.96
C ILE A 59 -10.60 -5.98 -8.43
N ILE A 60 -11.54 -6.58 -9.15
CA ILE A 60 -11.80 -6.29 -10.57
C ILE A 60 -13.27 -5.92 -10.78
N ALA A 61 -13.55 -5.32 -11.93
CA ALA A 61 -14.92 -5.02 -12.31
C ALA A 61 -15.67 -6.30 -12.70
N LYS A 62 -16.89 -6.45 -12.18
CA LYS A 62 -17.71 -7.66 -12.32
C LYS A 62 -18.28 -7.82 -13.73
N ASP A 63 -18.50 -6.71 -14.42
CA ASP A 63 -19.09 -6.58 -15.75
C ASP A 63 -18.13 -6.91 -16.91
N LEU A 64 -16.85 -7.17 -16.62
CA LEU A 64 -15.89 -7.65 -17.62
C LEU A 64 -16.35 -8.98 -18.24
N SER A 65 -16.12 -9.14 -19.53
CA SER A 65 -16.33 -10.42 -20.21
C SER A 65 -15.35 -11.48 -19.68
N PHE A 66 -15.71 -12.76 -19.83
CA PHE A 66 -14.85 -13.86 -19.38
C PHE A 66 -13.43 -13.80 -19.98
N LYS A 67 -13.34 -13.41 -21.27
CA LYS A 67 -12.06 -13.25 -21.97
C LYS A 67 -11.23 -12.12 -21.36
N GLU A 68 -11.83 -10.95 -21.16
CA GLU A 68 -11.15 -9.80 -20.55
C GLU A 68 -10.67 -10.11 -19.13
N LYS A 69 -11.50 -10.78 -18.32
CA LYS A 69 -11.11 -11.22 -16.97
C LYS A 69 -9.89 -12.14 -17.02
N THR A 70 -9.90 -13.13 -17.92
CA THR A 70 -8.80 -14.08 -18.07
C THR A 70 -7.51 -13.39 -18.53
N ASP A 71 -7.61 -12.53 -19.54
CA ASP A 71 -6.47 -11.78 -20.06
C ASP A 71 -5.88 -10.84 -19.00
N LEU A 72 -6.73 -10.14 -18.24
CA LEU A 72 -6.34 -9.27 -17.14
C LEU A 72 -5.65 -10.03 -16.01
N ILE A 73 -6.23 -11.15 -15.55
CA ILE A 73 -5.66 -11.96 -14.47
C ILE A 73 -4.29 -12.50 -14.90
N ASN A 74 -4.16 -12.99 -16.14
CA ASN A 74 -2.88 -13.47 -16.66
C ASN A 74 -1.83 -12.35 -16.72
N PHE A 75 -2.21 -11.17 -17.21
CA PHE A 75 -1.34 -10.00 -17.22
C PHE A 75 -0.87 -9.63 -15.80
N LEU A 76 -1.79 -9.57 -14.83
CA LEU A 76 -1.47 -9.26 -13.44
C LEU A 76 -0.56 -10.33 -12.80
N LYS A 77 -0.78 -11.62 -13.11
CA LYS A 77 0.11 -12.71 -12.68
C LYS A 77 1.55 -12.50 -13.16
N THR A 78 1.74 -12.06 -14.41
CA THR A 78 3.09 -11.78 -14.93
C THR A 78 3.76 -10.57 -14.25
N ARG A 79 2.96 -9.62 -13.75
CA ARG A 79 3.44 -8.38 -13.13
C ARG A 79 3.24 -8.33 -11.62
N LYS A 80 3.04 -9.48 -10.99
CA LYS A 80 2.73 -9.59 -9.55
C LYS A 80 3.72 -8.84 -8.65
N LYS A 81 5.02 -8.84 -9.00
CA LYS A 81 6.09 -8.15 -8.26
C LYS A 81 6.02 -6.62 -8.31
N ALA A 82 5.24 -6.05 -9.23
CA ALA A 82 5.04 -4.61 -9.33
C ALA A 82 3.86 -4.13 -8.47
N ILE A 83 3.05 -5.05 -7.95
CA ILE A 83 1.93 -4.76 -7.05
C ILE A 83 2.49 -4.70 -5.63
N ALA A 84 2.27 -3.59 -4.94
CA ALA A 84 2.56 -3.48 -3.52
C ALA A 84 1.44 -4.16 -2.73
N TRP A 85 1.78 -5.17 -1.95
CA TRP A 85 0.82 -5.97 -1.16
C TRP A 85 0.75 -5.50 0.28
N LYS A 86 1.86 -4.96 0.79
CA LYS A 86 1.99 -4.26 2.06
C LYS A 86 2.37 -2.80 1.80
N VAL A 87 2.10 -1.93 2.78
CA VAL A 87 2.53 -0.52 2.73
C VAL A 87 4.06 -0.41 2.59
N THR A 88 4.79 -1.34 3.22
CA THR A 88 6.26 -1.45 3.14
C THR A 88 6.77 -1.74 1.73
N ASP A 89 5.94 -2.28 0.84
CA ASP A 89 6.33 -2.61 -0.53
C ASP A 89 6.31 -1.36 -1.44
N ILE A 90 5.65 -0.27 -1.00
CA ILE A 90 5.55 0.97 -1.76
C ILE A 90 6.84 1.77 -1.57
N LYS A 91 7.74 1.68 -2.57
CA LYS A 91 8.99 2.45 -2.58
C LYS A 91 8.72 3.96 -2.50
N GLY A 92 9.44 4.63 -1.60
CA GLY A 92 9.34 6.07 -1.40
C GLY A 92 8.18 6.52 -0.51
N ILE A 93 7.34 5.59 -0.03
CA ILE A 93 6.41 5.84 1.07
C ILE A 93 7.05 5.33 2.35
N ASP A 94 7.44 6.26 3.22
CA ASP A 94 7.78 5.93 4.59
C ASP A 94 6.48 5.83 5.42
N PRO A 95 6.18 4.66 6.02
CA PRO A 95 5.01 4.50 6.89
C PRO A 95 4.94 5.52 8.03
N GLU A 96 6.08 6.01 8.51
CA GLU A 96 6.17 7.02 9.56
C GLU A 96 5.67 8.39 9.05
N PHE A 97 5.87 8.70 7.78
CA PHE A 97 5.39 9.94 7.13
C PHE A 97 3.95 9.85 6.62
N CYS A 98 3.47 8.67 6.23
CA CYS A 98 2.06 8.46 5.82
C CYS A 98 1.09 8.27 6.99
N SER A 99 1.61 8.29 8.21
CA SER A 99 0.80 8.40 9.42
C SER A 99 0.35 9.86 9.58
N HIS A 100 -0.72 10.26 8.91
CA HIS A 100 -1.45 11.47 9.32
C HIS A 100 -2.07 11.21 10.70
N LYS A 101 -1.27 11.39 11.76
CA LYS A 101 -1.74 11.43 13.14
C LYS A 101 -2.51 12.73 13.32
N ILE A 102 -3.83 12.65 13.28
CA ILE A 102 -4.67 13.71 13.82
C ILE A 102 -4.54 13.61 15.33
N LEU A 103 -3.80 14.55 15.92
CA LEU A 103 -3.74 14.70 17.37
C LEU A 103 -5.11 15.18 17.84
N LEU A 104 -5.82 14.33 18.56
CA LEU A 104 -7.05 14.68 19.25
C LEU A 104 -6.71 15.01 20.71
N GLU A 105 -7.28 16.09 21.23
CA GLU A 105 -7.24 16.36 22.67
C GLU A 105 -7.97 15.24 23.43
N GLU A 106 -7.52 14.91 24.66
CA GLU A 106 -7.99 13.74 25.44
C GLU A 106 -9.51 13.71 25.68
N GLU A 107 -10.20 14.84 25.52
CA GLU A 107 -11.65 14.98 25.74
C GLU A 107 -12.45 15.10 24.43
N TYR A 108 -11.82 14.98 23.25
CA TYR A 108 -12.50 15.14 21.96
C TYR A 108 -12.99 13.80 21.40
N PHE A 109 -14.32 13.64 21.37
CA PHE A 109 -14.96 12.49 20.72
C PHE A 109 -15.42 12.87 19.30
N PRO A 110 -15.16 12.02 18.29
CA PRO A 110 -15.71 12.23 16.95
C PRO A 110 -17.24 12.21 17.03
N LYS A 111 -17.86 13.32 16.65
CA LYS A 111 -19.32 13.37 16.49
C LYS A 111 -19.69 12.70 15.18
N VAL A 112 -20.59 11.73 15.26
CA VAL A 112 -21.28 11.09 14.13
C VAL A 112 -22.54 11.86 13.80
#